data_AF-A0A7V4P152-F1
#
_entry.id   AF-A0A7V4P152-F1
#
_cell.length_a   1.000
_cell.length_b   1.000
_cell.length_c   1.000
_cell.angle_alpha   90.00
_cell.angle_beta   90.00
_cell.angle_gamma   90.00
#
_symmetry.space_group_name_H-M   'P 1'
#
loop_
_entity.id
_entity.type
_entity.pdbx_description
1 polymer ?
#
loop_
_entity_poly.entity_id
_entity_poly.type
_entity_poly.pdbx_seq_one_letter_code
_entity_poly.pdbx_strand_id
1 'polypeptide(L)' 'MPQATGLVAELEQAFGKNRVQCELVRGDNGVFDVTVDGKPIFSKKEAGRFPQYREVVSAIERQILNT' A
#
# COMPACT_ATOMS: atom_id res chain seq x y z
N MET A 1 2.30 -13.92 -4.16
CA MET A 1 1.37 -12.82 -4.48
C MET A 1 2.15 -11.73 -5.22
N PRO A 2 2.23 -11.77 -6.56
CA PRO A 2 3.11 -10.85 -7.31
C PRO A 2 2.73 -9.36 -7.15
N GLN A 3 1.44 -9.06 -7.00
CA GLN A 3 0.92 -7.69 -6.84
C GLN A 3 1.39 -7.02 -5.54
N ALA A 4 1.32 -7.73 -4.41
CA ALA A 4 1.73 -7.18 -3.11
C ALA A 4 3.26 -6.96 -3.06
N THR A 5 4.04 -7.90 -3.60
CA THR A 5 5.50 -7.77 -3.69
C THR A 5 5.91 -6.60 -4.60
N GLY A 6 5.22 -6.40 -5.73
CA GLY A 6 5.46 -5.25 -6.61
C GLY A 6 5.19 -3.92 -5.94
N LEU A 7 4.11 -3.83 -5.14
CA LEU A 7 3.79 -2.63 -4.39
C LEU A 7 4.86 -2.30 -3.33
N VAL A 8 5.36 -3.31 -2.62
CA VAL A 8 6.47 -3.11 -1.66
C VAL A 8 7.71 -2.54 -2.36
N ALA A 9 8.10 -3.11 -3.50
CA ALA A 9 9.24 -2.61 -4.27
C ALA A 9 9.04 -1.16 -4.72
N GLU A 10 7.83 -0.79 -5.16
CA GLU A 10 7.48 0.58 -5.52
C GLU A 10 7.62 1.54 -4.33
N LEU A 11 7.14 1.14 -3.15
CA LEU A 11 7.26 1.93 -1.92
C LEU A 11 8.71 2.10 -1.47
N GLU A 12 9.49 1.02 -1.51
CA GLU A 12 10.93 1.04 -1.21
C GLU A 12 11.69 1.98 -2.15
N GLN A 13 11.31 2.05 -3.43
CA GLN A 13 11.90 2.97 -4.39
C GLN A 13 11.43 4.42 -4.23
N ALA A 14 10.16 4.64 -3.90
CA ALA A 14 9.59 5.99 -3.77
C ALA A 14 10.06 6.70 -2.49
N PHE A 15 10.09 5.99 -1.36
CA PHE A 15 10.37 6.58 -0.04
C PHE A 15 11.75 6.19 0.53
N GLY A 16 12.37 5.16 -0.03
CA GLY A 16 13.60 4.56 0.47
C GLY A 16 13.32 3.44 1.47
N LYS A 17 13.99 2.30 1.28
CA LYS A 17 13.91 1.10 2.12
C LYS A 17 14.11 1.33 3.62
N ASN A 18 14.83 2.40 4.00
CA ASN A 18 15.10 2.72 5.40
C ASN A 18 14.00 3.56 6.08
N ARG A 19 13.03 4.07 5.31
CA ARG A 19 11.94 4.92 5.80
C ARG A 19 10.58 4.22 5.86
N VAL A 20 10.40 3.12 5.13
CA VAL A 20 9.12 2.43 5.03
C VAL A 20 9.30 0.98 5.44
N GLN A 21 8.58 0.56 6.49
CA GLN A 21 8.43 -0.85 6.83
C GLN A 21 7.15 -1.37 6.19
N CYS A 22 7.29 -2.34 5.29
CA CYS A 22 6.17 -2.96 4.62
C CYS A 22 5.97 -4.36 5.21
N GLU A 23 4.82 -4.61 5.84
CA GLU A 23 4.46 -5.94 6.31
C GLU A 23 3.47 -6.60 5.34
N LEU A 24 3.84 -7.78 4.85
CA LEU A 24 3.01 -8.56 3.92
C LEU A 24 2.14 -9.55 4.71
N VAL A 25 0.93 -9.13 5.06
CA VAL A 25 -0.05 -10.00 5.71
C VAL A 25 -0.76 -10.85 4.66
N ARG A 26 -0.69 -12.18 4.80
CA ARG A 26 -1.43 -13.09 3.93
C ARG A 26 -2.92 -13.05 4.31
N GLY A 27 -3.71 -12.34 3.52
CA GLY A 27 -5.17 -12.40 3.62
C GLY A 27 -5.74 -13.68 3.03
N ASP A 28 -6.75 -14.24 3.68
CA ASP A 28 -7.57 -15.31 3.13
C ASP A 28 -8.61 -14.73 2.13
N ASN A 29 -9.07 -15.52 1.16
CA ASN A 29 -10.14 -15.15 0.24
C ASN A 29 -9.87 -13.99 -0.76
N GLY A 30 -8.61 -13.72 -1.13
CA GLY A 30 -8.28 -12.78 -2.21
C GLY A 30 -8.47 -11.29 -1.87
N VAL A 31 -8.52 -10.97 -0.58
CA VAL A 31 -8.55 -9.61 -0.05
C VAL A 31 -7.22 -8.92 -0.30
N PHE A 32 -7.29 -7.64 -0.69
CA PHE A 32 -6.12 -6.78 -0.83
C PHE A 32 -6.46 -5.45 -0.18
N ASP A 33 -5.88 -5.22 0.99
CA ASP A 33 -6.09 -4.04 1.81
C ASP A 33 -4.72 -3.43 2.13
N VAL A 34 -4.62 -2.11 2.06
CA VAL A 34 -3.39 -1.37 2.34
C VAL A 34 -3.69 -0.36 3.43
N THR A 35 -2.99 -0.53 4.55
CA THR A 35 -3.10 0.34 5.71
C THR A 35 -1.76 0.97 6.03
N VAL A 36 -1.77 2.24 6.44
CA VAL A 36 -0.60 2.98 6.88
C VAL A 36 -0.87 3.47 8.29
N ASP A 37 -0.01 3.10 9.24
CA ASP A 37 -0.18 3.48 10.65
C ASP A 37 -1.58 3.11 11.21
N GLY A 38 -2.08 1.93 10.83
CA GLY A 38 -3.41 1.44 11.23
C GLY A 38 -4.59 2.13 10.52
N LYS A 39 -4.36 3.08 9.62
CA LYS A 39 -5.41 3.73 8.82
C LYS A 39 -5.49 3.11 7.42
N PRO A 40 -6.66 2.63 6.97
CA PRO A 40 -6.82 2.12 5.62
C PRO A 40 -6.69 3.25 4.61
N ILE A 41 -5.83 3.05 3.61
CA ILE A 41 -5.62 3.99 2.50
C ILE A 41 -6.10 3.44 1.16
N PHE A 42 -6.25 2.11 1.05
CA PHE A 42 -6.75 1.47 -0.14
C PHE A 42 -7.34 0.09 0.17
N SER A 43 -8.52 -0.19 -0.37
CA SER A 43 -9.18 -1.49 -0.24
C SER A 43 -9.66 -1.97 -1.60
N LYS A 44 -9.19 -3.13 -2.08
CA LYS A 44 -9.64 -3.74 -3.34
C LYS A 44 -11.14 -4.05 -3.32
N LYS A 45 -11.69 -4.39 -2.15
CA LYS A 45 -13.14 -4.62 -2.01
C LYS A 45 -13.96 -3.38 -2.33
N GLU A 46 -13.46 -2.21 -1.96
CA GLU A 46 -14.13 -0.93 -2.22
C GLU A 46 -13.85 -0.42 -3.63
N ALA A 47 -12.60 -0.52 -4.09
CA ALA A 47 -12.19 -0.05 -5.41
C ALA A 47 -12.62 -0.98 -6.56
N GLY A 48 -12.92 -2.26 -6.27
CA GLY A 48 -13.20 -3.31 -7.25
C GLY A 48 -12.01 -3.69 -8.14
N ARG A 49 -10.82 -3.13 -7.88
CA ARG A 49 -9.59 -3.32 -8.67
C ARG A 49 -8.36 -3.31 -7.78
N PHE A 50 -7.22 -3.69 -8.35
CA PHE A 50 -5.92 -3.47 -7.72
C PHE A 50 -5.52 -2.00 -7.81
N PRO A 51 -4.67 -1.51 -6.90
CA PRO A 51 -4.24 -0.11 -6.94
C PRO A 51 -3.48 0.18 -8.24
N GLN A 52 -3.64 1.39 -8.76
CA GLN A 52 -2.86 1.86 -9.90
C GLN A 52 -1.43 2.26 -9.48
N TYR A 53 -0.53 2.33 -10.45
CA TYR A 53 0.85 2.81 -10.26
C TYR A 53 0.84 4.15 -9.52
N ARG A 54 1.57 4.24 -8.40
CA ARG A 54 1.63 5.41 -7.49
C ARG A 54 0.34 5.81 -6.77
N GLU A 55 -0.79 5.11 -6.95
CA GLU A 55 -2.04 5.45 -6.25
C GLU A 55 -1.86 5.36 -4.73
N VAL A 56 -1.24 4.26 -4.27
CA VAL A 56 -0.90 4.03 -2.86
C VAL A 56 0.17 5.01 -2.37
N VAL A 57 1.19 5.28 -3.20
CA VAL A 57 2.26 6.24 -2.87
C VAL A 57 1.66 7.61 -2.59
N SER A 58 0.79 8.11 -3.47
CA SER A 58 0.14 9.41 -3.30
C SER A 58 -0.82 9.43 -2.10
N ALA A 59 -1.49 8.33 -1.79
CA ALA A 59 -2.31 8.22 -0.59
C ALA A 59 -1.45 8.31 0.68
N ILE A 60 -0.29 7.64 0.71
CA ILE A 60 0.70 7.74 1.79
C ILE A 60 1.21 9.18 1.92
N GLU A 61 1.61 9.81 0.82
CA GLU A 61 2.10 11.20 0.82
C GLU A 61 1.07 12.15 1.43
N ARG A 62 -0.20 12.02 1.04
CA ARG A 62 -1.28 12.81 1.64
C ARG A 62 -1.44 12.55 3.14
N GLN A 63 -1.34 11.30 3.56
CA GLN A 63 -1.48 10.96 4.97
C GLN A 63 -0.33 11.53 5.82
N ILE A 64 0.91 11.56 5.28
CA ILE A 64 2.08 12.14 5.95
C ILE A 64 2.00 13.66 5.97
N LEU A 65 1.60 14.30 4.86
CA LEU A 65 1.50 15.78 4.75
C LEU A 65 0.41 16.39 5.62
N ASN A 66 -0.58 15.61 6.06
CA ASN A 66 -1.67 16.04 6.93
C ASN A 66 -1.37 15.88 8.44
N THR A 67 -0.14 15.49 8.81
CA THR A 67 0.31 15.30 10.21
C THR A 67 1.28 16.39 10.65
#